data_AF-A0A9X2I1Q4-F1
#
_entry.id   AF-A0A9X2I1Q4-F1
#
_cell.length_a   1.000
_cell.length_b   1.000
_cell.length_c   1.000
_cell.angle_alpha   90.00
_cell.angle_beta   90.00
_cell.angle_gamma   90.00
#
_symmetry.space_group_name_H-M   'P 1'
#
loop_
_entity.id
_entity.type
_entity.pdbx_description
1 polymer ?
#
loop_
_entity_poly.entity_id
_entity_poly.type
_entity_poly.pdbx_seq_one_letter_code
_entity_poly.pdbx_strand_id
1 'polypeptide(L)'
;MAAEREMVVTLADCPARRVPDGTPVTIPKDTFVTITQALGGNYTLSFQGQMVRVDGLDAEAIGKEPEQLNFTDPGDGQIRESQVWDALKTVFDPEIPVDLVNLGLIYTLDIDQDRGHVGITMTLTAPGCGMGPVLVGDVEYRVGRVPNVQEVEVELVFDPPWSREMMSEEAQLETGMFF
;
A
#
# COMPACT_ATOMS: atom_id res chain seq x y z
N MET A 1 -21.33 9.46 -3.65
CA MET A 1 -21.31 9.67 -5.12
C MET A 1 -20.76 8.40 -5.74
N ALA A 2 -21.40 7.82 -6.76
CA ALA A 2 -20.89 6.61 -7.38
C ALA A 2 -19.51 6.91 -7.98
N ALA A 3 -18.49 6.13 -7.62
CA ALA A 3 -17.16 6.25 -8.23
C ALA A 3 -17.34 6.14 -9.74
N GLU A 4 -16.94 7.20 -10.45
CA GLU A 4 -17.06 7.31 -11.90
C GLU A 4 -16.19 6.21 -12.51
N ARG A 5 -16.82 5.20 -13.11
CA ARG A 5 -16.11 4.07 -13.71
C ARG A 5 -15.49 4.54 -15.01
N GLU A 6 -14.17 4.54 -15.06
CA GLU A 6 -13.40 5.01 -16.22
C GLU A 6 -12.79 3.82 -16.95
N MET A 7 -12.99 3.74 -18.27
CA MET A 7 -12.35 2.73 -19.09
C MET A 7 -11.03 3.28 -19.64
N VAL A 8 -9.95 2.55 -19.40
CA VAL A 8 -8.60 2.90 -19.87
C VAL A 8 -7.97 1.73 -20.60
N VAL A 9 -6.93 2.03 -21.38
CA VAL A 9 -6.07 1.03 -22.02
C VAL A 9 -4.72 1.07 -21.34
N THR A 10 -4.18 -0.10 -20.97
CA THR A 10 -2.84 -0.18 -20.40
C THR A 10 -1.78 0.24 -21.41
N LEU A 11 -0.90 1.15 -21.02
CA LEU A 11 0.17 1.70 -21.87
C LEU A 11 1.44 0.83 -21.86
N ALA A 12 1.60 0.02 -20.82
CA ALA A 12 2.69 -0.93 -20.60
C ALA A 12 2.18 -2.15 -19.82
N ASP A 13 3.03 -3.16 -19.64
CA ASP A 13 2.74 -4.26 -18.71
C ASP A 13 2.63 -3.69 -17.29
N CYS A 14 1.46 -3.86 -16.69
CA CYS A 14 1.08 -3.21 -15.44
C CYS A 14 1.08 -4.24 -14.30
N PRO A 15 2.00 -4.13 -13.34
CA PRO A 15 1.95 -4.92 -12.10
C PRO A 15 0.68 -4.63 -11.32
N ALA A 16 0.01 -5.67 -10.85
CA ALA A 16 -1.18 -5.55 -10.02
C ALA A 16 -1.27 -6.72 -9.02
N ARG A 17 -2.19 -6.61 -8.06
CA ARG A 17 -2.52 -7.69 -7.12
C ARG A 17 -3.99 -8.04 -7.23
N ARG A 18 -4.31 -9.32 -7.28
CA ARG A 18 -5.71 -9.75 -7.28
C ARG A 18 -6.35 -9.45 -5.93
N VAL A 19 -7.56 -8.91 -5.96
CA VAL A 19 -8.36 -8.62 -4.77
C VAL A 19 -9.38 -9.75 -4.60
N PRO A 20 -9.53 -10.36 -3.41
CA PRO A 20 -8.88 -9.99 -2.14
C PRO A 20 -7.58 -10.74 -1.83
N ASP A 21 -7.24 -11.82 -2.56
CA ASP A 21 -6.19 -12.75 -2.12
C ASP A 21 -4.73 -12.25 -2.22
N GLY A 22 -4.49 -11.07 -2.79
CA GLY A 22 -3.17 -10.44 -2.88
C GLY A 22 -2.23 -11.05 -3.92
N THR A 23 -2.67 -12.06 -4.67
CA THR A 23 -1.79 -12.76 -5.63
C THR A 23 -1.27 -11.78 -6.69
N PRO A 24 0.05 -11.70 -6.90
CA PRO A 24 0.63 -10.88 -7.97
C PRO A 24 0.10 -11.31 -9.35
N VAL A 25 -0.30 -10.34 -10.14
CA VAL A 25 -0.74 -10.52 -11.52
C VAL A 25 -0.16 -9.40 -12.39
N THR A 26 0.02 -9.65 -13.68
CA THR A 26 0.45 -8.64 -14.63
C THR A 26 -0.63 -8.44 -15.66
N ILE A 27 -1.12 -7.21 -15.80
CA ILE A 27 -2.06 -6.84 -16.85
C ILE A 27 -1.21 -6.50 -18.09
N PRO A 28 -1.36 -7.22 -19.21
CA PRO A 28 -0.56 -6.96 -20.40
C PRO A 28 -0.79 -5.55 -20.94
N LYS A 29 0.22 -4.98 -21.60
CA LYS A 29 0.05 -3.78 -22.43
C LYS A 29 -1.11 -3.91 -23.44
N ASP A 30 -1.72 -2.78 -23.82
CA ASP A 30 -2.79 -2.65 -24.81
C ASP A 30 -4.08 -3.41 -24.40
N THR A 31 -4.31 -3.55 -23.10
CA THR A 31 -5.47 -4.21 -22.50
C THR A 31 -6.50 -3.20 -22.03
N PHE A 32 -7.76 -3.40 -22.39
CA PHE A 32 -8.87 -2.63 -21.85
C PHE A 32 -9.20 -3.05 -20.42
N VAL A 33 -9.16 -2.09 -19.50
CA VAL A 33 -9.52 -2.29 -18.09
C VAL A 33 -10.46 -1.16 -17.64
N THR A 34 -11.26 -1.44 -16.61
CA THR A 34 -12.15 -0.43 -16.02
C THR A 34 -11.66 -0.07 -14.63
N ILE A 35 -11.25 1.19 -14.42
CA ILE A 35 -10.98 1.73 -13.10
C ILE A 35 -12.32 1.82 -12.37
N THR A 36 -12.45 1.09 -11.26
CA THR A 36 -13.65 1.08 -10.42
C THR A 36 -13.52 1.99 -9.20
N GLN A 37 -12.28 2.23 -8.76
CA GLN A 37 -11.96 3.09 -7.62
C GLN A 37 -10.53 3.61 -7.75
N ALA A 38 -10.31 4.87 -7.35
CA ALA A 38 -9.00 5.46 -7.15
C ALA A 38 -8.97 6.04 -5.73
N LEU A 39 -8.13 5.48 -4.85
CA LEU A 39 -8.08 5.87 -3.44
C LEU A 39 -6.66 5.74 -2.89
N GLY A 40 -6.17 6.81 -2.25
CA GLY A 40 -4.89 6.78 -1.54
C GLY A 40 -3.72 6.36 -2.42
N GLY A 41 -3.64 6.92 -3.63
CA GLY A 41 -2.64 6.55 -4.64
C GLY A 41 -2.92 5.25 -5.39
N ASN A 42 -3.76 4.34 -4.89
CA ASN A 42 -3.99 3.04 -5.54
C ASN A 42 -5.25 3.01 -6.42
N TYR A 43 -5.21 2.17 -7.46
CA TYR A 43 -6.29 2.02 -8.44
C TYR A 43 -6.84 0.60 -8.41
N THR A 44 -8.12 0.46 -8.07
CA THR A 44 -8.82 -0.82 -8.23
C THR A 44 -9.41 -0.88 -9.63
N LEU A 45 -9.07 -1.93 -10.36
CA LEU A 45 -9.48 -2.18 -11.73
C LEU A 45 -10.29 -3.46 -11.83
N SER A 46 -11.21 -3.51 -12.80
CA SER A 46 -11.79 -4.75 -13.29
C SER A 46 -11.00 -5.24 -14.50
N PHE A 47 -10.40 -6.43 -14.39
CA PHE A 47 -9.63 -7.10 -15.43
C PHE A 47 -10.08 -8.57 -15.53
N GLN A 48 -10.53 -9.01 -16.71
CA GLN A 48 -11.02 -10.39 -16.96
C GLN A 48 -12.10 -10.87 -15.97
N GLY A 49 -12.96 -9.96 -15.48
CA GLY A 49 -13.98 -10.29 -14.49
C GLY A 49 -13.46 -10.43 -13.05
N GLN A 50 -12.17 -10.23 -12.83
CA GLN A 50 -11.54 -10.15 -11.52
C GLN A 50 -11.33 -8.69 -11.11
N MET A 51 -11.30 -8.42 -9.81
CA MET A 51 -10.81 -7.15 -9.28
C MET A 51 -9.31 -7.27 -9.03
N VAL A 52 -8.56 -6.28 -9.50
CA VAL A 52 -7.12 -6.19 -9.30
C VAL A 52 -6.79 -4.78 -8.81
N ARG A 53 -5.78 -4.64 -7.96
CA ARG A 53 -5.29 -3.37 -7.45
C ARG A 53 -3.94 -3.08 -8.07
N VAL A 54 -3.81 -1.92 -8.67
CA VAL A 54 -2.57 -1.36 -9.20
C VAL A 54 -2.07 -0.32 -8.19
N ASP A 55 -0.80 -0.40 -7.85
CA ASP A 55 -0.16 0.56 -6.95
C ASP A 55 0.01 1.91 -7.65
N GLY A 56 -0.08 3.02 -6.91
CA GLY A 56 0.10 4.37 -7.44
C GLY A 56 1.43 4.61 -8.14
N LEU A 57 2.47 3.87 -7.78
CA LEU A 57 3.78 3.94 -8.42
C LEU A 57 3.75 3.42 -9.86
N ASP A 58 2.78 2.57 -10.19
CA ASP A 58 2.58 1.98 -11.52
C ASP A 58 1.43 2.64 -12.30
N ALA A 59 0.90 3.78 -11.81
CA ALA A 59 -0.26 4.44 -12.39
C ALA A 59 -0.03 4.91 -13.85
N GLU A 60 1.23 5.17 -14.22
CA GLU A 60 1.62 5.44 -15.61
C GLU A 60 1.14 4.33 -16.56
N ALA A 61 1.23 3.07 -16.13
CA ALA A 61 0.87 1.93 -16.96
C ALA A 61 -0.63 1.88 -17.30
N ILE A 62 -1.47 2.64 -16.59
CA ILE A 62 -2.90 2.80 -16.86
C ILE A 62 -3.27 4.22 -17.33
N GLY A 63 -2.28 5.03 -17.71
CA GLY A 63 -2.47 6.40 -18.20
C GLY A 63 -2.84 7.41 -17.13
N LYS A 64 -2.48 7.13 -15.86
CA LYS A 64 -2.65 8.04 -14.72
C LYS A 64 -1.30 8.61 -14.28
N GLU A 65 -1.34 9.68 -13.49
CA GLU A 65 -0.13 10.29 -12.95
C GLU A 65 0.47 9.37 -11.86
N PRO A 66 1.72 8.90 -12.02
CA PRO A 66 2.34 8.02 -11.02
C PRO A 66 2.66 8.79 -9.76
N GLU A 67 2.45 8.12 -8.63
CA GLU A 67 2.97 8.57 -7.34
C GLU A 67 4.51 8.51 -7.38
N GLN A 68 5.19 9.47 -6.76
CA GLN A 68 6.64 9.51 -6.70
C GLN A 68 7.14 9.35 -5.27
N LEU A 69 7.82 8.23 -5.01
CA LEU A 69 8.59 8.04 -3.80
C LEU A 69 10.02 8.54 -4.04
N ASN A 70 10.30 9.77 -3.57
CA ASN A 70 11.61 10.39 -3.71
C ASN A 70 12.40 10.28 -2.40
N PHE A 71 13.28 9.28 -2.33
CA PHE A 71 14.20 9.09 -1.21
C PHE A 71 15.57 9.67 -1.54
N THR A 72 16.15 10.43 -0.60
CA THR A 72 17.53 10.91 -0.73
C THR A 72 18.48 9.84 -0.23
N ASP A 73 19.31 9.28 -1.10
CA ASP A 73 20.36 8.36 -0.70
C ASP A 73 21.66 9.16 -0.40
N PRO A 74 22.11 9.21 0.86
CA PRO A 74 23.39 9.82 1.24
C PRO A 74 24.63 9.05 0.71
N GLY A 75 24.45 7.81 0.23
CA GLY A 75 25.54 6.94 -0.23
C GLY A 75 26.36 6.32 0.91
N ASP A 76 25.85 6.32 2.14
CA ASP A 76 26.48 5.68 3.30
C ASP A 76 26.12 4.19 3.44
N GLY A 77 25.27 3.67 2.55
CA GLY A 77 24.83 2.28 2.51
C GLY A 77 23.83 1.92 3.60
N GLN A 78 23.31 2.89 4.36
CA GLN A 78 22.36 2.65 5.44
C GLN A 78 20.92 2.84 4.99
N ILE A 79 20.03 2.02 5.55
CA ILE A 79 18.58 2.21 5.44
C ILE A 79 18.17 3.28 6.43
N ARG A 80 17.54 4.35 5.96
CA ARG A 80 17.03 5.43 6.83
C ARG A 80 15.63 5.07 7.31
N GLU A 81 15.48 4.89 8.61
CA GLU A 81 14.19 4.59 9.23
C GLU A 81 13.11 5.62 8.86
N SER A 82 13.46 6.91 8.79
CA SER A 82 12.53 7.97 8.38
C SER A 82 11.96 7.73 6.97
N GLN A 83 12.76 7.19 6.04
CA GLN A 83 12.32 6.91 4.68
C GLN A 83 11.40 5.68 4.64
N VAL A 84 11.62 4.71 5.52
CA VAL A 84 10.70 3.58 5.70
C VAL A 84 9.35 4.06 6.23
N TRP A 85 9.35 4.94 7.23
CA TRP A 85 8.11 5.57 7.72
C TRP A 85 7.40 6.41 6.65
N ASP A 86 8.16 7.15 5.84
CA ASP A 86 7.59 7.92 4.72
C ASP A 86 6.97 6.99 3.68
N ALA A 87 7.61 5.87 3.36
CA ALA A 87 7.04 4.85 2.46
C ALA A 87 5.74 4.26 3.04
N LEU A 88 5.72 3.90 4.32
CA LEU A 88 4.55 3.35 5.00
C LEU A 88 3.36 4.31 5.02
N LYS A 89 3.60 5.61 5.20
CA LYS A 89 2.57 6.67 5.15
C LYS A 89 1.90 6.82 3.79
N THR A 90 2.49 6.25 2.74
CA THR A 90 1.87 6.27 1.41
C THR A 90 0.93 5.09 1.18
N VAL A 91 0.92 4.08 2.06
CA VAL A 91 0.00 2.94 1.95
C VAL A 91 -1.30 3.29 2.68
N PHE A 92 -2.43 3.24 1.96
CA PHE A 92 -3.76 3.56 2.49
C PHE A 92 -4.64 2.31 2.62
N ASP A 93 -5.43 2.28 3.70
CA ASP A 93 -6.47 1.28 3.88
C ASP A 93 -7.61 1.52 2.85
N PRO A 94 -8.09 0.47 2.15
CA PRO A 94 -9.11 0.61 1.11
C PRO A 94 -10.51 0.89 1.65
N GLU A 95 -10.79 0.56 2.92
CA GLU A 95 -12.09 0.74 3.57
C GLU A 95 -12.14 2.05 4.37
N ILE A 96 -11.04 2.39 5.05
CA ILE A 96 -10.84 3.65 5.77
C ILE A 96 -9.76 4.44 5.03
N PRO A 97 -10.10 5.54 4.34
CA PRO A 97 -9.18 6.24 3.43
C PRO A 97 -8.10 7.07 4.15
N VAL A 98 -7.38 6.45 5.09
CA VAL A 98 -6.28 6.97 5.91
C VAL A 98 -5.09 6.02 5.75
N ASP A 99 -3.88 6.54 5.86
CA ASP A 99 -2.67 5.72 5.75
C ASP A 99 -2.48 4.80 6.96
N LEU A 100 -1.73 3.70 6.76
CA LEU A 100 -1.53 2.68 7.77
C LEU A 100 -0.83 3.22 9.03
N VAL A 101 0.02 4.24 8.88
CA VAL A 101 0.76 4.83 10.00
C VAL A 101 -0.17 5.67 10.86
N ASN A 102 -0.95 6.58 10.25
CA ASN A 102 -1.92 7.39 10.97
C ASN A 102 -3.11 6.59 11.50
N LEU A 103 -3.43 5.45 10.88
CA LEU A 103 -4.38 4.49 11.46
C LEU A 103 -3.81 3.74 12.68
N GLY A 104 -2.50 3.78 12.92
CA GLY A 104 -1.87 3.02 14.00
C GLY A 104 -1.85 1.51 13.75
N LEU A 105 -1.75 1.10 12.48
CA LEU A 105 -1.72 -0.32 12.09
C LEU A 105 -0.32 -0.90 12.12
N ILE A 106 0.72 -0.07 12.15
CA ILE A 106 2.12 -0.50 12.25
C ILE A 106 2.52 -0.56 13.73
N TYR A 107 2.84 -1.76 14.23
CA TYR A 107 3.18 -1.99 15.64
C TYR A 107 4.68 -1.94 15.89
N THR A 108 5.47 -2.53 15.00
CA THR A 108 6.93 -2.52 15.10
C THR A 108 7.55 -2.34 13.72
N LEU A 109 8.73 -1.73 13.74
CA LEU A 109 9.62 -1.60 12.60
C LEU A 109 11.02 -1.96 13.10
N ASP A 110 11.59 -3.01 12.53
CA ASP A 110 12.96 -3.47 12.79
C ASP A 110 13.78 -3.36 11.51
N ILE A 111 14.99 -2.80 11.60
CA ILE A 111 15.85 -2.57 10.45
C ILE A 111 17.21 -3.21 10.72
N ASP A 112 17.49 -4.30 10.01
CA ASP A 112 18.79 -4.94 9.98
C ASP A 112 19.66 -4.30 8.89
N GLN A 113 20.53 -3.39 9.32
CA GLN A 113 21.45 -2.67 8.43
C GLN A 113 22.48 -3.59 7.76
N ASP A 114 22.88 -4.69 8.42
CA ASP A 114 23.91 -5.59 7.90
C ASP A 114 23.36 -6.47 6.77
N ARG A 115 22.09 -6.91 6.91
CA ARG A 115 21.41 -7.73 5.91
C ARG A 115 20.63 -6.90 4.88
N GLY A 116 20.40 -5.62 5.15
CA GLY A 116 19.48 -4.80 4.36
C GLY A 116 18.04 -5.28 4.48
N HIS A 117 17.66 -5.85 5.62
CA HIS A 117 16.33 -6.42 5.85
C HIS A 117 15.48 -5.46 6.68
N VAL A 118 14.20 -5.33 6.32
CA VAL A 118 13.21 -4.54 7.06
C VAL A 118 12.09 -5.46 7.51
N GLY A 119 11.97 -5.66 8.82
CA GLY A 119 10.89 -6.39 9.45
C GLY A 119 9.80 -5.45 9.95
N ILE A 120 8.54 -5.71 9.56
CA ILE A 120 7.39 -4.91 9.99
C ILE A 120 6.34 -5.83 10.58
N THR A 121 5.94 -5.57 11.83
CA THR A 121 4.75 -6.20 12.40
C THR A 121 3.59 -5.23 12.30
N MET A 122 2.50 -5.64 11.66
CA MET A 122 1.30 -4.82 11.50
C MET A 122 0.02 -5.59 11.81
N THR A 123 -1.07 -4.86 12.00
CA THR A 123 -2.41 -5.41 12.21
C THR A 123 -3.40 -4.89 11.16
N LEU A 124 -4.66 -5.30 11.27
CA LEU A 124 -5.77 -4.83 10.44
C LEU A 124 -6.84 -4.18 11.31
N THR A 125 -7.61 -3.28 10.72
CA THR A 125 -8.75 -2.60 11.37
C THR A 125 -9.84 -3.58 11.82
N ALA A 126 -9.95 -4.73 11.17
CA ALA A 126 -10.86 -5.81 11.55
C ALA A 126 -10.22 -7.20 11.35
N PRO A 127 -10.39 -8.13 12.33
CA PRO A 127 -9.94 -9.50 12.18
C PRO A 127 -10.71 -10.18 11.04
N GLY A 128 -9.98 -10.83 10.12
CA GLY A 128 -10.57 -11.51 8.97
C GLY A 128 -10.88 -10.61 7.77
N CYS A 129 -10.38 -9.37 7.74
CA CYS A 129 -10.44 -8.55 6.53
C CYS A 129 -9.69 -9.26 5.39
N GLY A 130 -10.41 -9.59 4.31
CA GLY A 130 -9.84 -10.29 3.15
C GLY A 130 -8.73 -9.52 2.46
N MET A 131 -8.57 -8.22 2.74
CA MET A 131 -7.56 -7.35 2.14
C MET A 131 -6.17 -7.46 2.78
N GLY A 132 -6.00 -8.24 3.86
CA GLY A 132 -4.71 -8.41 4.53
C GLY A 132 -3.54 -8.71 3.59
N PRO A 133 -3.64 -9.75 2.73
CA PRO A 133 -2.58 -10.08 1.76
C PRO A 133 -2.27 -8.96 0.77
N VAL A 134 -3.28 -8.17 0.37
CA VAL A 134 -3.08 -7.02 -0.52
C VAL A 134 -2.30 -5.92 0.19
N LEU A 135 -2.66 -5.59 1.43
CA LEU A 135 -1.97 -4.56 2.21
C LEU A 135 -0.54 -4.94 2.55
N VAL A 136 -0.29 -6.21 2.91
CA VAL A 136 1.07 -6.75 3.09
C VAL A 136 1.89 -6.55 1.83
N GLY A 137 1.34 -6.95 0.67
CA GLY A 137 2.03 -6.76 -0.60
C GLY A 137 2.27 -5.29 -0.95
N ASP A 138 1.32 -4.39 -0.65
CA ASP A 138 1.50 -2.94 -0.85
C ASP A 138 2.65 -2.41 0.04
N VAL A 139 2.71 -2.82 1.31
CA VAL A 139 3.79 -2.46 2.24
C VAL A 139 5.13 -2.96 1.75
N GLU A 140 5.27 -4.26 1.45
CA GLU A 140 6.50 -4.85 0.93
C GLU A 140 7.00 -4.12 -0.32
N TYR A 141 6.07 -3.78 -1.21
CA TYR A 141 6.38 -3.13 -2.48
C TYR A 141 6.88 -1.70 -2.32
N ARG A 142 6.27 -0.93 -1.43
CA ARG A 142 6.65 0.48 -1.22
C ARG A 142 7.90 0.59 -0.36
N VAL A 143 8.00 -0.19 0.71
CA VAL A 143 9.19 -0.22 1.58
C VAL A 143 10.40 -0.77 0.83
N GLY A 144 10.22 -1.75 -0.06
CA GLY A 144 11.29 -2.30 -0.89
C GLY A 144 11.92 -1.30 -1.87
N ARG A 145 11.36 -0.09 -2.03
CA ARG A 145 11.93 0.99 -2.82
C ARG A 145 12.79 1.96 -2.02
N VAL A 146 12.80 1.84 -0.70
CA VAL A 146 13.68 2.64 0.15
C VAL A 146 15.13 2.24 -0.16
N PRO A 147 16.06 3.21 -0.31
CA PRO A 147 17.45 2.92 -0.58
C PRO A 147 18.05 1.92 0.40
N ASN A 148 18.88 1.02 -0.12
CA ASN A 148 19.60 -0.03 0.62
C ASN A 148 18.73 -1.16 1.22
N VAL A 149 17.40 -1.12 1.03
CA VAL A 149 16.52 -2.25 1.37
C VAL A 149 16.69 -3.37 0.32
N GLN A 150 16.98 -4.58 0.81
CA GLN A 150 17.14 -5.79 0.01
C GLN A 150 15.96 -6.74 0.16
N GLU A 151 15.41 -6.83 1.38
CA GLU A 151 14.32 -7.73 1.73
C GLU A 151 13.37 -7.03 2.70
N VAL A 152 12.06 -7.21 2.49
CA VAL A 152 11.02 -6.73 3.40
C VAL A 152 10.20 -7.92 3.83
N GLU A 153 9.98 -8.06 5.12
CA GLU A 153 9.14 -9.10 5.71
C GLU A 153 8.05 -8.44 6.54
N VAL A 154 6.79 -8.72 6.21
CA VAL A 154 5.64 -8.17 6.91
C VAL A 154 4.89 -9.28 7.63
N GLU A 155 4.82 -9.18 8.95
CA GLU A 155 4.07 -10.09 9.80
C GLU A 155 2.72 -9.47 10.17
N LEU A 156 1.64 -10.19 9.88
CA LEU A 156 0.29 -9.82 10.31
C LEU A 156 -0.04 -10.43 11.68
N VAL A 157 -0.28 -9.57 12.66
CA VAL A 157 -0.70 -9.96 14.01
C VAL A 157 -2.09 -9.40 14.36
N PHE A 158 -2.80 -10.13 15.23
CA PHE A 158 -4.13 -9.74 15.71
C PHE A 158 -4.20 -9.54 17.24
N ASP A 159 -3.05 -9.66 17.91
CA ASP A 159 -2.91 -9.43 19.35
C ASP A 159 -1.69 -8.50 19.59
N PRO A 160 -1.87 -7.31 20.20
CA PRO A 160 -3.14 -6.75 20.62
C PRO A 160 -4.09 -6.48 19.43
N PRO A 161 -5.42 -6.52 19.64
CA PRO A 161 -6.35 -6.12 18.60
C PRO A 161 -6.28 -4.61 18.40
N TRP A 162 -6.43 -4.18 17.15
CA TRP A 162 -6.51 -2.76 16.82
C TRP A 162 -7.73 -2.09 17.49
N SER A 163 -7.54 -0.85 17.95
CA SER A 163 -8.62 0.01 18.42
C SER A 163 -8.47 1.41 17.84
N ARG A 164 -9.58 2.15 17.72
CA ARG A 164 -9.60 3.53 17.22
C ARG A 164 -8.73 4.49 18.03
N GLU A 165 -8.46 4.15 19.30
CA GLU A 165 -7.55 4.90 20.18
C GLU A 165 -6.10 4.87 19.69
N MET A 166 -5.74 3.92 18.81
CA MET A 166 -4.42 3.83 18.18
C MET A 166 -4.24 4.80 17.00
N MET A 167 -5.33 5.40 16.50
CA MET A 167 -5.26 6.37 15.41
C MET A 167 -4.62 7.68 15.87
N SER A 168 -3.93 8.37 14.96
CA SER A 168 -3.47 9.74 15.23
C SER A 168 -4.65 10.70 15.44
N GLU A 169 -4.41 11.81 16.14
CA GLU A 169 -5.43 12.83 16.36
C GLU A 169 -5.95 13.40 15.02
N GLU A 170 -5.07 13.59 14.03
CA GLU A 170 -5.47 14.03 12.69
C GLU A 170 -6.36 12.99 11.98
N ALA A 171 -6.03 11.71 12.07
CA ALA A 171 -6.83 10.65 11.47
C ALA A 171 -8.21 10.51 12.11
N GLN A 172 -8.30 10.67 13.44
CA GLN A 172 -9.59 10.75 14.12
C GLN A 172 -10.41 11.96 13.59
N LEU A 173 -9.72 13.10 13.34
CA LEU A 173 -10.30 14.37 12.84
C LEU A 173 -10.97 14.17 11.49
N GLU A 174 -10.23 13.57 10.57
CA GLU A 174 -10.68 13.36 9.20
C GLU A 174 -11.79 12.32 9.07
N THR A 175 -11.72 11.25 9.88
CA THR A 175 -12.70 10.15 9.81
C THR A 175 -13.98 10.43 10.60
N GLY A 176 -14.00 11.51 11.40
CA GLY A 176 -15.13 11.84 12.27
C GLY A 176 -15.32 10.83 13.42
N MET A 177 -14.30 10.02 13.72
CA MET A 177 -14.30 9.04 14.81
C MET A 177 -13.94 9.67 16.16
N PHE A 178 -14.52 10.84 16.46
CA PHE A 178 -14.55 11.37 17.82
C PHE A 178 -15.69 10.71 18.55
N PHE A 179 -15.41 10.30 19.78
CA PHE A 179 -16.36 9.77 20.77
C PHE A 179 -16.68 8.27 20.65
#